data_AF-A0A359KLI4-F1
#
_entry.id   AF-A0A359KLI4-F1
#
_cell.length_a   1.000
_cell.length_b   1.000
_cell.length_c   1.000
_cell.angle_alpha   90.00
_cell.angle_beta   90.00
_cell.angle_gamma   90.00
#
_symmetry.space_group_name_H-M   'P 1'
#
loop_
_entity.id
_entity.type
_entity.pdbx_description
1 polymer ?
#
loop_
_entity_poly.entity_id
_entity_poly.type
_entity_poly.pdbx_seq_one_letter_code
_entity_poly.pdbx_strand_id
1 'polypeptide(L)'
;KAGERWAGVAARAASIVADNDGIVRRIPLQPAMTNGRALLAPTTRPFRSRFAEANAAPVRELASSQVAGRTAAIFPGCMTDRITPAMAEAMVRVLRACGCDVRYPVDQHCCGLVALNSGDRRHGREMAEQTIRV
;
A
#
# COMPACT_ATOMS: atom_id res chain seq x y z
N LYS A 1 -12.64 -8.22 6.16
CA LYS A 1 -13.77 -7.54 6.91
C LYS A 1 -14.75 -6.89 5.92
N ALA A 2 -15.98 -6.51 6.30
CA ALA A 2 -16.98 -5.93 5.37
C ALA A 2 -16.45 -4.76 4.53
N GLY A 3 -15.68 -3.84 5.13
CA GLY A 3 -15.06 -2.72 4.40
C GLY A 3 -14.04 -3.13 3.34
N GLU A 4 -13.44 -4.31 3.44
CA GLU A 4 -12.52 -4.84 2.45
C GLU A 4 -13.25 -5.36 1.21
N ARG A 5 -14.46 -5.92 1.39
CA ARG A 5 -15.33 -6.30 0.27
C ARG A 5 -15.75 -5.06 -0.52
N TRP A 6 -16.16 -3.99 0.17
CA TRP A 6 -16.49 -2.71 -0.47
C TRP A 6 -15.29 -2.08 -1.18
N ALA A 7 -14.10 -2.10 -0.56
CA ALA A 7 -12.88 -1.63 -1.21
C ALA A 7 -12.57 -2.41 -2.49
N GLY A 8 -12.73 -3.74 -2.47
CA GLY A 8 -12.54 -4.58 -3.66
C GLY A 8 -13.57 -4.31 -4.76
N VAL A 9 -14.84 -4.07 -4.40
CA VAL A 9 -15.89 -3.68 -5.37
C VAL A 9 -15.57 -2.32 -5.98
N ALA A 10 -15.18 -1.34 -5.17
CA ALA A 10 -14.80 -0.01 -5.64
C ALA A 10 -13.57 -0.06 -6.57
N ALA A 11 -12.55 -0.85 -6.23
CA ALA A 11 -11.38 -1.06 -7.09
C ALA A 11 -11.74 -1.68 -8.44
N ARG A 12 -12.63 -2.68 -8.46
CA ARG A 12 -13.13 -3.29 -9.70
C ARG A 12 -13.94 -2.30 -10.54
N ALA A 13 -14.84 -1.55 -9.92
CA ALA A 13 -15.60 -0.51 -10.63
C ALA A 13 -14.68 0.56 -11.22
N ALA A 14 -13.68 1.03 -10.46
CA ALA A 14 -12.70 1.99 -10.93
C ALA A 14 -11.85 1.45 -12.09
N SER A 15 -11.51 0.15 -12.09
CA SER A 15 -10.73 -0.47 -13.16
C SER A 15 -11.42 -0.48 -14.54
N ILE A 16 -12.76 -0.34 -14.58
CA ILE A 16 -13.52 -0.24 -15.83
C ILE A 16 -13.29 1.10 -16.53
N VAL A 17 -13.00 2.16 -15.76
CA VAL A 17 -12.86 3.54 -16.25
C VAL A 17 -11.42 4.06 -16.16
N ALA A 18 -10.52 3.24 -15.63
CA ALA A 18 -9.08 3.49 -15.63
C ALA A 18 -8.48 3.09 -16.97
N ASP A 19 -7.45 3.79 -17.40
CA ASP A 19 -6.65 3.38 -18.55
C ASP A 19 -5.61 2.30 -18.19
N ASN A 20 -4.76 1.96 -19.15
CA ASN A 20 -3.70 0.96 -18.97
C ASN A 20 -2.67 1.33 -17.89
N ASP A 21 -2.52 2.62 -17.59
CA ASP A 21 -1.64 3.12 -16.53
C ASP A 21 -2.34 3.16 -15.15
N GLY A 22 -3.60 2.74 -15.07
CA GLY A 22 -4.39 2.77 -13.85
C GLY A 22 -4.88 4.18 -13.47
N ILE A 23 -5.02 5.08 -14.45
CA ILE A 23 -5.46 6.47 -14.25
C ILE A 23 -6.89 6.65 -14.73
N VAL A 24 -7.75 7.15 -13.84
CA VAL A 24 -9.11 7.58 -14.16
C VAL A 24 -9.09 9.06 -14.56
N ARG A 25 -9.18 9.32 -15.87
CA ARG A 25 -9.25 10.69 -16.44
C ARG A 25 -10.68 11.17 -16.70
N ARG A 26 -11.64 10.24 -16.75
CA ARG A 26 -13.07 10.54 -16.96
C ARG A 26 -13.93 9.57 -16.17
N ILE A 27 -14.76 10.10 -15.27
CA ILE A 27 -15.81 9.32 -14.63
C ILE A 27 -17.11 9.51 -15.44
N PRO A 28 -17.69 8.45 -16.03
CA PRO A 28 -18.99 8.52 -16.69
C PRO A 28 -20.03 9.11 -15.73
N LEU A 29 -20.95 9.94 -16.24
CA LEU A 29 -22.01 10.61 -15.48
C LEU A 29 -21.55 11.67 -14.46
N GLN A 30 -20.25 11.76 -14.14
CA GLN A 30 -19.67 12.79 -13.25
C GLN A 30 -18.35 13.38 -13.80
N PRO A 31 -18.33 13.92 -15.03
CA PRO A 31 -17.09 14.38 -15.67
C PRO A 31 -16.40 15.54 -14.94
N ALA A 32 -17.15 16.33 -14.16
CA ALA A 32 -16.59 17.42 -13.35
C ALA A 32 -15.61 16.92 -12.26
N MET A 33 -15.76 15.68 -11.80
CA MET A 33 -14.89 15.11 -10.76
C MET A 33 -13.46 14.87 -11.24
N THR A 34 -13.26 14.66 -12.54
CA THR A 34 -11.93 14.44 -13.13
C THR A 34 -11.44 15.62 -13.97
N ASN A 35 -12.16 16.75 -13.95
CA ASN A 35 -11.74 17.93 -14.69
C ASN A 35 -10.40 18.46 -14.16
N GLY A 36 -9.37 18.44 -15.02
CA GLY A 36 -8.00 18.81 -14.67
C GLY A 36 -7.30 17.86 -13.68
N ARG A 37 -7.85 16.66 -13.42
CA ARG A 37 -7.35 15.74 -12.40
C ARG A 37 -7.05 14.35 -12.98
N ALA A 38 -5.89 13.81 -12.61
CA ALA A 38 -5.52 12.42 -12.86
C ALA A 38 -5.69 11.63 -11.56
N LEU A 39 -6.76 10.83 -11.47
CA LEU A 39 -7.03 10.05 -10.27
C LEU A 39 -6.42 8.66 -10.42
N LEU A 40 -5.62 8.22 -9.45
CA LEU A 40 -5.09 6.87 -9.44
C LEU A 40 -6.19 5.89 -9.02
N ALA A 41 -6.43 4.89 -9.86
CA ALA A 41 -7.41 3.83 -9.58
C ALA A 41 -6.91 2.95 -8.44
N PRO A 42 -7.78 2.60 -7.46
CA PRO A 42 -7.45 1.60 -6.47
C PRO A 42 -7.19 0.24 -7.12
N THR A 43 -6.18 -0.46 -6.63
CA THR A 43 -5.82 -1.80 -7.10
C THR A 43 -6.81 -2.85 -6.62
N THR A 44 -7.08 -3.82 -7.48
CA THR A 44 -7.91 -5.00 -7.14
C THR A 44 -7.16 -6.02 -6.29
N ARG A 45 -5.83 -5.99 -6.28
CA ARG A 45 -4.97 -6.85 -5.46
C ARG A 45 -4.09 -5.97 -4.57
N PRO A 46 -4.45 -5.72 -3.30
CA PRO A 46 -3.66 -4.88 -2.41
C PRO A 46 -2.33 -5.56 -2.04
N PHE A 47 -1.33 -4.78 -1.62
CA PHE A 47 -0.01 -5.29 -1.27
C PHE A 47 -0.06 -6.40 -0.22
N ARG A 48 -0.92 -6.31 0.81
CA ARG A 48 -1.07 -7.38 1.82
C ARG A 48 -1.36 -8.76 1.21
N SER A 49 -2.04 -8.81 0.07
CA SER A 49 -2.35 -10.06 -0.65
C SER A 49 -1.24 -10.54 -1.58
N ARG A 50 -0.24 -9.69 -1.84
CA ARG A 50 0.90 -9.93 -2.73
C ARG A 50 2.20 -10.14 -1.97
N PHE A 51 2.24 -9.80 -0.68
CA PHE A 51 3.46 -9.85 0.14
C PHE A 51 4.14 -11.22 0.08
N ALA A 52 3.39 -12.32 0.21
CA ALA A 52 3.96 -13.66 0.15
C ALA A 52 4.66 -13.95 -1.19
N GLU A 53 4.06 -13.54 -2.31
CA GLU A 53 4.64 -13.67 -3.65
C GLU A 53 5.91 -12.82 -3.78
N ALA A 54 5.85 -11.55 -3.36
CA ALA A 54 7.00 -10.64 -3.38
C ALA A 54 8.15 -11.12 -2.48
N ASN A 55 7.82 -11.71 -1.33
CA ASN A 55 8.79 -12.22 -0.36
C ASN A 55 9.36 -13.60 -0.74
N ALA A 56 8.78 -14.29 -1.71
CA ALA A 56 9.30 -15.54 -2.25
C ALA A 56 10.10 -15.35 -3.55
N ALA A 57 9.86 -14.26 -4.30
CA ALA A 57 10.49 -14.00 -5.59
C ALA A 57 12.04 -14.06 -5.53
N PRO A 58 12.74 -14.59 -6.55
CA PRO A 58 14.21 -14.62 -6.53
C PRO A 58 14.78 -13.19 -6.56
N VAL A 59 15.85 -12.98 -5.80
CA VAL A 59 16.61 -11.72 -5.80
C VAL A 59 18.09 -12.02 -5.97
N ARG A 60 18.80 -11.13 -6.66
CA ARG A 60 20.25 -11.15 -6.68
C ARG A 60 20.75 -10.39 -5.45
N GLU A 61 21.45 -11.09 -4.56
CA GLU A 61 22.02 -10.46 -3.38
C GLU A 61 23.09 -9.42 -3.76
N LEU A 62 23.07 -8.31 -3.03
CA LEU A 62 24.04 -7.23 -3.13
C LEU A 62 25.21 -7.56 -2.20
N ALA A 63 26.39 -7.74 -2.78
CA ALA A 63 27.61 -7.97 -2.03
C ALA A 63 27.85 -6.80 -1.04
N SER A 64 28.33 -7.14 0.16
CA SER A 64 28.76 -6.16 1.18
C SER A 64 27.66 -5.25 1.76
N SER A 65 26.40 -5.70 1.75
CA SER A 65 25.32 -5.01 2.45
C SER A 65 25.55 -5.00 3.97
N GLN A 66 25.59 -3.80 4.57
CA GLN A 66 25.75 -3.61 6.03
C GLN A 66 24.52 -4.05 6.84
N VAL A 67 23.39 -4.31 6.17
CA VAL A 67 22.12 -4.67 6.80
C VAL A 67 21.76 -6.14 6.58
N ALA A 68 22.68 -6.94 6.01
CA ALA A 68 22.48 -8.37 5.85
C ALA A 68 22.18 -9.04 7.21
N GLY A 69 21.16 -9.91 7.24
CA GLY A 69 20.67 -10.58 8.45
C GLY A 69 19.80 -9.72 9.37
N ARG A 70 19.57 -8.43 9.06
CA ARG A 70 18.63 -7.59 9.83
C ARG A 70 17.19 -7.91 9.45
N THR A 71 16.29 -7.81 10.43
CA THR A 71 14.84 -7.91 10.18
C THR A 71 14.27 -6.53 9.86
N ALA A 72 13.48 -6.44 8.78
CA ALA A 72 12.77 -5.23 8.37
C ALA A 72 11.26 -5.49 8.30
N ALA A 73 10.47 -4.81 9.13
CA ALA A 73 9.02 -4.84 9.06
C ALA A 73 8.51 -3.78 8.06
N ILE A 74 7.72 -4.19 7.07
CA ILE A 74 7.15 -3.28 6.08
C ILE A 74 5.84 -2.72 6.61
N PHE A 75 5.77 -1.40 6.70
CA PHE A 75 4.53 -0.63 6.87
C PHE A 75 4.24 0.14 5.57
N PRO A 76 3.39 -0.38 4.66
CA PRO A 76 3.15 0.24 3.36
C PRO A 76 2.22 1.46 3.46
N GLY A 77 1.41 1.57 4.52
CA GLY A 77 0.32 2.52 4.61
C GLY A 77 -0.81 2.24 3.60
N CYS A 78 -1.88 3.03 3.63
CA CYS A 78 -3.07 2.79 2.80
C CYS A 78 -2.85 3.09 1.32
N MET A 79 -2.08 4.12 0.99
CA MET A 79 -1.81 4.52 -0.41
C MET A 79 -0.99 3.45 -1.12
N THR A 80 0.13 3.03 -0.54
CA THR A 80 0.97 1.99 -1.15
C THR A 80 0.26 0.64 -1.14
N ASP A 81 -0.49 0.27 -0.09
CA ASP A 81 -1.25 -1.00 -0.08
C ASP A 81 -2.31 -1.05 -1.17
N ARG A 82 -3.04 0.05 -1.40
CA ARG A 82 -4.28 0.02 -2.21
C ARG A 82 -4.22 0.79 -3.52
N ILE A 83 -3.22 1.62 -3.76
CA ILE A 83 -3.10 2.39 -5.00
C ILE A 83 -1.85 1.94 -5.76
N THR A 84 -0.70 1.89 -5.09
CA THR A 84 0.61 1.61 -5.72
C THR A 84 1.33 0.40 -5.10
N PRO A 85 0.73 -0.80 -5.08
CA PRO A 85 1.32 -1.99 -4.42
C PRO A 85 2.69 -2.39 -5.00
N ALA A 86 2.93 -2.13 -6.28
CA ALA A 86 4.21 -2.38 -6.93
C ALA A 86 5.39 -1.63 -6.26
N MET A 87 5.14 -0.48 -5.64
CA MET A 87 6.17 0.24 -4.87
C MET A 87 6.60 -0.57 -3.64
N ALA A 88 5.64 -1.14 -2.90
CA ALA A 88 5.95 -1.99 -1.75
C ALA A 88 6.60 -3.32 -2.17
N GLU A 89 6.20 -3.92 -3.29
CA GLU A 89 6.88 -5.08 -3.87
C GLU A 89 8.35 -4.78 -4.22
N ALA A 90 8.60 -3.60 -4.80
CA ALA A 90 9.96 -3.13 -5.08
C ALA A 90 10.77 -2.92 -3.80
N MET A 91 10.15 -2.37 -2.75
CA MET A 91 10.80 -2.24 -1.43
C MET A 91 11.19 -3.61 -0.86
N VAL A 92 10.30 -4.60 -0.90
CA VAL A 92 10.59 -5.98 -0.47
C VAL A 92 11.76 -6.54 -1.27
N ARG A 93 11.75 -6.39 -2.60
CA ARG A 93 12.82 -6.87 -3.48
C ARG A 93 14.18 -6.26 -3.13
N VAL A 94 14.23 -4.95 -2.90
CA VAL A 94 15.48 -4.24 -2.54
C VAL A 94 15.97 -4.69 -1.17
N LEU A 95 15.11 -4.74 -0.16
CA LEU A 95 15.50 -5.17 1.18
C LEU A 95 16.00 -6.61 1.21
N ARG A 96 15.34 -7.52 0.47
CA ARG A 96 15.81 -8.90 0.32
C ARG A 96 17.12 -8.99 -0.45
N ALA A 97 17.30 -8.19 -1.50
CA ALA A 97 18.59 -8.10 -2.20
C ALA A 97 19.70 -7.59 -1.26
N CYS A 98 19.39 -6.75 -0.28
CA CYS A 98 20.32 -6.35 0.78
C CYS A 98 20.55 -7.43 1.86
N GLY A 99 19.95 -8.63 1.74
CA GLY A 99 20.07 -9.71 2.71
C GLY A 99 19.20 -9.56 3.96
N CYS A 100 18.19 -8.68 3.95
CA CYS A 100 17.28 -8.52 5.09
C CYS A 100 16.22 -9.64 5.14
N ASP A 101 15.83 -10.00 6.35
CA ASP A 101 14.62 -10.78 6.63
C ASP A 101 13.41 -9.84 6.66
N VAL A 102 12.61 -9.86 5.59
CA VAL A 102 11.49 -8.92 5.43
C VAL A 102 10.20 -9.53 5.98
N ARG A 103 9.53 -8.80 6.87
CA ARG A 103 8.29 -9.21 7.53
C ARG A 103 7.16 -8.24 7.22
N TYR A 104 5.94 -8.75 7.17
CA TYR A 104 4.73 -7.94 7.08
C TYR A 104 3.79 -8.29 8.24
N PRO A 105 3.76 -7.44 9.29
CA PRO A 105 2.78 -7.59 10.36
C PRO A 105 1.34 -7.43 9.85
N VAL A 106 0.53 -8.48 9.99
CA VAL A 106 -0.80 -8.58 9.37
C VAL A 106 -1.87 -7.73 10.04
N ASP A 107 -1.66 -7.36 11.30
CA ASP A 107 -2.61 -6.59 12.11
C ASP A 107 -2.37 -5.07 12.07
N GLN A 108 -1.49 -4.61 11.17
CA GLN A 108 -1.29 -3.19 10.90
C GLN A 108 -2.59 -2.50 10.48
N HIS A 109 -2.76 -1.26 10.96
CA HIS A 109 -3.92 -0.43 10.66
C HIS A 109 -3.51 0.92 10.04
N CYS A 110 -4.45 1.86 9.95
CA CYS A 110 -4.19 3.23 9.53
C CYS A 110 -3.11 3.89 10.41
N CYS A 111 -2.19 4.64 9.80
CA CYS A 111 -1.17 5.41 10.53
C CYS A 111 -1.73 6.61 11.33
N GLY A 112 -3.01 6.93 11.16
CA GLY A 112 -3.64 8.09 11.80
C GLY A 112 -3.46 9.42 11.05
N LEU A 113 -2.79 9.44 9.88
CA LEU A 113 -2.51 10.67 9.13
C LEU A 113 -3.77 11.51 8.84
N VAL A 114 -4.88 10.87 8.48
CA VAL A 114 -6.14 11.57 8.20
C VAL A 114 -6.70 12.23 9.46
N ALA A 115 -6.71 11.53 10.60
CA ALA A 115 -7.15 12.08 11.88
C ALA A 115 -6.27 13.26 12.29
N LEU A 116 -4.94 13.11 12.18
CA LEU A 116 -3.98 14.18 12.48
C LEU A 116 -4.21 15.42 11.60
N ASN A 117 -4.41 15.25 10.30
CA ASN A 117 -4.66 16.34 9.35
C ASN A 117 -6.00 17.06 9.62
N SER A 118 -6.98 16.36 10.20
CA SER A 118 -8.27 16.95 10.60
C SER A 118 -8.23 17.68 11.95
N GLY A 119 -7.11 17.64 12.67
CA GLY A 119 -6.97 18.21 14.02
C GLY A 119 -7.33 17.23 15.15
N ASP A 120 -7.80 16.03 14.84
CA ASP A 120 -8.09 14.97 15.81
C ASP A 120 -6.80 14.26 16.27
N ARG A 121 -6.02 15.00 17.06
CA ARG A 121 -4.71 14.54 17.55
C ARG A 121 -4.81 13.34 18.49
N ARG A 122 -5.91 13.23 19.25
CA ARG A 122 -6.12 12.15 20.21
C ARG A 122 -6.23 10.81 19.48
N HIS A 123 -7.20 10.67 18.58
CA HIS A 123 -7.35 9.41 17.84
C HIS A 123 -6.17 9.16 16.89
N GLY A 124 -5.59 10.21 16.30
CA GLY A 124 -4.37 10.08 15.49
C GLY A 124 -3.21 9.43 16.26
N ARG A 125 -3.00 9.83 17.52
CA ARG A 125 -2.00 9.23 18.42
C ARG A 125 -2.32 7.77 18.75
N GLU A 126 -3.57 7.47 19.11
CA GLU A 126 -4.02 6.11 19.43
C GLU A 126 -3.77 5.13 18.27
N MET A 127 -4.05 5.55 17.03
CA MET A 127 -3.79 4.75 15.81
C MET A 127 -2.30 4.51 15.55
N ALA A 128 -1.47 5.55 15.75
CA ALA A 128 -0.02 5.43 15.60
C ALA A 128 0.57 4.47 16.64
N GLU A 129 0.13 4.54 17.90
CA GLU A 129 0.56 3.61 18.95
C GLU A 129 0.15 2.17 18.66
N GLN A 130 -1.06 1.96 18.13
CA GLN A 130 -1.46 0.62 17.66
C GLN A 130 -0.51 0.10 16.58
N THR A 131 -0.15 0.94 15.61
CA THR A 131 0.75 0.56 14.51
C THR A 131 2.14 0.18 15.02
N ILE A 132 2.64 0.83 16.09
CA ILE A 132 3.94 0.50 16.70
C ILE A 132 3.89 -0.83 17.47
N ARG A 133 2.73 -1.17 18.05
CA ARG A 133 2.56 -2.40 18.84
C ARG A 133 2.50 -3.69 18.01
N VAL A 134 2.12 -3.59 16.73
CA VAL A 134 1.83 -4.74 15.85
C VAL A 134 2.96 -5.06 14.89
#